data_AF-A0A7W5Q021-F1
#
_entry.id   AF-A0A7W5Q021-F1
#
_cell.length_a   1.000
_cell.length_b   1.000
_cell.length_c   1.000
_cell.angle_alpha   90.00
_cell.angle_beta   90.00
_cell.angle_gamma   90.00
#
_symmetry.space_group_name_H-M   'P 1'
#
loop_
_entity.id
_entity.type
_entity.pdbx_description
1 polymer ?
#
loop_
_entity_poly.entity_id
_entity_poly.type
_entity_poly.pdbx_seq_one_letter_code
_entity_poly.pdbx_strand_id
1 'polypeptide(L)'
;MVEIKQARDIIDLTPSGPRPIDIAQSFIDRYFDTKPTVISQRPPPASLNPLIAEFLKPTSPYSNNDPIPWCAAFINFCICRNGGAGSLSASSQSFLPPAFAAVDRPQEGDVAIFTCFSEPKGQNIGLGHVAFFRRFVDEERIVVVGGNQATQEYSSIISEKIMPLGDQPVRRRLITGAVVSVRMRLNMFVRPGSFYERERP
;
A
#
# COMPACT_ATOMS: atom_id res chain seq x y z
N MET A 1 3.12 4.04 -25.87
CA MET A 1 4.60 3.87 -25.92
C MET A 1 5.34 4.87 -25.03
N VAL A 2 5.02 6.17 -25.08
CA VAL A 2 5.68 7.20 -24.25
C VAL A 2 5.49 6.97 -22.74
N GLU A 3 4.26 6.73 -22.28
CA GLU A 3 3.98 6.51 -20.85
C GLU A 3 4.64 5.22 -20.30
N ILE A 4 4.74 4.17 -21.12
CA ILE A 4 5.43 2.92 -20.75
C ILE A 4 6.93 3.16 -20.61
N LYS A 5 7.54 3.88 -21.54
CA LYS A 5 8.96 4.28 -21.43
C LYS A 5 9.18 5.11 -20.17
N GLN A 6 8.30 6.08 -19.93
CA GLN A 6 8.38 6.93 -18.75
C GLN A 6 8.29 6.12 -17.44
N ALA A 7 7.38 5.15 -17.35
CA ALA A 7 7.30 4.28 -16.18
C ALA A 7 8.59 3.48 -15.94
N ARG A 8 9.20 2.94 -17.01
CA ARG A 8 10.51 2.26 -16.91
C ARG A 8 11.60 3.20 -16.41
N ASP A 9 11.70 4.40 -16.99
CA ASP A 9 12.69 5.40 -16.57
C ASP A 9 12.50 5.78 -15.08
N ILE A 10 11.25 5.89 -14.61
CA ILE A 10 10.93 6.12 -13.19
C ILE A 10 11.44 4.97 -12.33
N ILE A 11 11.16 3.72 -12.69
CA ILE A 11 11.60 2.52 -11.96
C ILE A 11 13.13 2.43 -11.91
N ASP A 12 13.80 2.65 -13.05
CA ASP A 12 15.26 2.57 -13.14
C ASP A 12 15.94 3.62 -12.24
N LEU A 13 15.38 4.83 -12.21
CA LEU A 13 15.87 5.93 -11.38
C LEU A 13 15.41 5.83 -9.92
N THR A 14 14.55 4.89 -9.55
CA THR A 14 14.06 4.76 -8.16
C THR A 14 15.20 4.29 -7.26
N PRO A 15 15.52 4.98 -6.14
CA PRO A 15 16.58 4.54 -5.24
C PRO A 15 16.29 3.18 -4.60
N SER A 16 17.31 2.57 -4.01
CA SER A 16 17.21 1.26 -3.33
C SER A 16 17.27 1.35 -1.81
N GLY A 17 17.34 2.52 -1.19
CA GLY A 17 17.38 2.60 0.28
C GLY A 17 17.85 3.94 0.84
N PRO A 18 18.07 4.02 2.17
CA PRO A 18 18.45 2.89 3.03
C PRO A 18 17.30 1.96 3.47
N ARG A 19 16.05 2.43 3.55
CA ARG A 19 14.89 1.62 3.98
C ARG A 19 13.78 1.60 2.92
N PRO A 20 12.83 0.64 2.98
CA PRO A 20 11.70 0.60 2.04
C PRO A 20 10.81 1.86 2.07
N ILE A 21 10.61 2.46 3.25
CA ILE A 21 9.86 3.72 3.36
C ILE A 21 10.55 4.89 2.65
N ASP A 22 11.89 4.92 2.61
CA ASP A 22 12.64 5.99 1.93
C ASP A 22 12.47 5.88 0.40
N ILE A 23 12.31 4.66 -0.11
CA ILE A 23 11.96 4.41 -1.51
C ILE A 23 10.56 4.95 -1.80
N ALA A 24 9.59 4.65 -0.94
CA ALA A 24 8.23 5.16 -1.07
C ALA A 24 8.20 6.71 -1.03
N GLN A 25 8.96 7.30 -0.11
CA GLN A 25 9.12 8.74 0.03
C GLN A 25 9.69 9.38 -1.24
N SER A 26 10.66 8.73 -1.89
CA SER A 26 11.28 9.27 -3.10
C SER A 26 10.28 9.51 -4.25
N PHE A 27 9.19 8.73 -4.32
CA PHE A 27 8.12 8.98 -5.31
C PHE A 27 7.36 10.26 -5.00
N ILE A 28 7.10 10.53 -3.72
CA ILE A 28 6.40 11.75 -3.27
C ILE A 28 7.29 12.95 -3.58
N ASP A 29 8.53 12.94 -3.10
CA ASP A 29 9.48 14.05 -3.24
C ASP A 29 9.71 14.44 -4.71
N ARG A 30 9.74 13.44 -5.60
CA ARG A 30 10.04 13.66 -7.02
C ARG A 30 8.82 14.06 -7.85
N TYR A 31 7.62 13.61 -7.48
CA TYR A 31 6.48 13.63 -8.40
C TYR A 31 5.19 14.19 -7.82
N PHE A 32 4.99 14.26 -6.50
CA PHE A 32 3.70 14.65 -5.94
C PHE A 32 3.28 16.06 -6.36
N ASP A 33 4.19 17.03 -6.25
CA ASP A 33 3.89 18.43 -6.61
C ASP A 33 4.10 18.73 -8.10
N THR A 34 5.05 18.03 -8.74
CA THR A 34 5.52 18.38 -10.09
C THR A 34 4.83 17.58 -11.20
N LYS A 35 4.53 16.31 -10.95
CA LYS A 35 3.96 15.39 -11.95
C LYS A 35 3.09 14.29 -11.32
N PRO A 36 2.07 14.63 -10.51
CA PRO A 36 1.28 13.66 -9.72
C PRO A 36 0.56 12.61 -10.56
N THR A 37 0.30 12.90 -11.83
CA THR A 37 -0.33 11.96 -12.77
C THR A 37 0.51 10.70 -13.02
N VAL A 38 1.83 10.74 -12.81
CA VAL A 38 2.69 9.56 -13.00
C VAL A 38 2.58 8.57 -11.84
N ILE A 39 2.25 9.06 -10.64
CA ILE A 39 2.16 8.28 -9.40
C ILE A 39 0.71 8.08 -8.92
N SER A 40 -0.28 8.38 -9.77
CA SER A 40 -1.70 8.22 -9.49
C SER A 40 -2.42 7.30 -10.48
N GLN A 41 -3.50 6.67 -10.00
CA GLN A 41 -4.45 5.94 -10.83
C GLN A 41 -5.73 6.75 -10.98
N ARG A 42 -6.09 7.07 -12.23
CA ARG A 42 -7.42 7.63 -12.52
C ARG A 42 -8.49 6.56 -12.35
N PRO A 43 -9.71 6.92 -11.88
CA PRO A 43 -10.80 5.96 -11.77
C PRO A 43 -11.23 5.44 -13.16
N PRO A 44 -11.89 4.28 -13.25
CA PRO A 44 -12.50 3.81 -14.48
C PRO A 44 -13.38 4.89 -15.14
N PRO A 45 -13.39 4.99 -16.48
CA PRO A 45 -12.87 4.03 -17.47
C PRO A 45 -11.40 4.26 -17.87
N ALA A 46 -10.62 5.03 -17.11
CA ALA A 46 -9.20 5.25 -17.45
C ALA A 46 -8.40 3.93 -17.46
N SER A 47 -7.48 3.80 -18.41
CA SER A 47 -6.55 2.68 -18.47
C SER A 47 -5.64 2.64 -17.22
N LEU A 48 -5.14 1.45 -16.92
CA LEU A 48 -4.16 1.24 -15.85
C LEU A 48 -2.89 2.06 -16.12
N ASN A 49 -2.48 2.86 -15.13
CA ASN A 49 -1.22 3.61 -15.20
C ASN A 49 -0.05 2.63 -15.35
N PRO A 50 0.85 2.80 -16.34
CA PRO A 50 1.96 1.88 -16.56
C PRO A 50 2.89 1.69 -15.35
N LEU A 51 3.15 2.72 -14.54
CA LEU A 51 3.96 2.60 -13.32
C LEU A 51 3.28 1.68 -12.30
N ILE A 52 1.97 1.83 -12.13
CA ILE A 52 1.17 1.01 -11.22
C ILE A 52 1.08 -0.43 -11.75
N ALA A 53 1.02 -0.60 -13.08
CA ALA A 53 1.12 -1.92 -13.71
C ALA A 53 2.45 -2.61 -13.37
N GLU A 54 3.59 -1.88 -13.38
CA GLU A 54 4.89 -2.43 -12.96
C GLU A 54 4.87 -2.94 -11.51
N PHE A 55 4.24 -2.21 -10.58
CA PHE A 55 4.09 -2.66 -9.18
C PHE A 55 3.26 -3.94 -9.07
N LEU A 56 2.27 -4.11 -9.94
CA LEU A 56 1.37 -5.26 -9.93
C LEU A 56 1.99 -6.51 -10.55
N LYS A 57 2.86 -6.39 -11.56
CA LYS A 57 3.50 -7.54 -12.25
C LYS A 57 4.01 -8.68 -11.35
N PRO A 58 4.75 -8.43 -10.26
CA PRO A 58 5.30 -9.49 -9.42
C PRO A 58 4.26 -10.14 -8.50
N THR A 59 3.02 -9.66 -8.52
CA THR A 59 1.97 -10.12 -7.63
C THR A 59 0.92 -10.88 -8.48
N SER A 60 0.46 -12.05 -8.00
CA SER A 60 -0.39 -13.04 -8.72
C SER A 60 -1.56 -12.46 -9.54
N PRO A 61 -2.09 -13.14 -10.59
CA PRO A 61 -2.82 -12.51 -11.69
C PRO A 61 -4.05 -11.69 -11.26
N TYR A 62 -4.07 -10.43 -11.72
CA TYR A 62 -5.22 -9.51 -11.57
C TYR A 62 -6.08 -9.53 -12.83
N SER A 63 -7.39 -9.45 -12.64
CA SER A 63 -8.33 -9.20 -13.74
C SER A 63 -8.49 -7.69 -13.95
N ASN A 64 -8.59 -7.26 -15.21
CA ASN A 64 -8.63 -5.86 -15.63
C ASN A 64 -9.88 -5.05 -15.20
N ASN A 65 -10.79 -5.63 -14.40
CA ASN A 65 -12.15 -5.10 -14.20
C ASN A 65 -12.51 -4.71 -12.75
N ASP A 66 -11.59 -4.81 -11.78
CA ASP A 66 -11.84 -4.42 -10.38
C ASP A 66 -10.97 -3.18 -10.03
N PRO A 67 -11.39 -2.22 -9.18
CA PRO A 67 -10.49 -1.26 -8.55
C PRO A 67 -9.28 -1.98 -7.94
N ILE A 68 -8.18 -2.01 -8.68
CA ILE A 68 -7.01 -2.82 -8.36
C ILE A 68 -6.43 -2.31 -7.03
N PRO A 69 -6.42 -3.11 -5.96
CA PRO A 69 -5.88 -2.66 -4.68
C PRO A 69 -4.35 -2.65 -4.71
N TRP A 70 -3.76 -1.64 -5.36
CA TRP A 70 -2.31 -1.55 -5.58
C TRP A 70 -1.50 -1.05 -4.37
N CYS A 71 -2.14 -0.83 -3.22
CA CYS A 71 -1.44 -0.49 -1.97
C CYS A 71 -0.39 -1.55 -1.60
N ALA A 72 -0.79 -2.82 -1.53
CA ALA A 72 0.12 -3.92 -1.22
C ALA A 72 1.16 -4.16 -2.32
N ALA A 73 0.79 -3.98 -3.58
CA ALA A 73 1.72 -4.08 -4.71
C ALA A 73 2.85 -3.04 -4.60
N PHE A 74 2.52 -1.80 -4.23
CA PHE A 74 3.50 -0.75 -4.00
C PHE A 74 4.40 -1.01 -2.79
N ILE A 75 3.84 -1.51 -1.67
CA ILE A 75 4.63 -1.89 -0.50
C ILE A 75 5.58 -3.05 -0.83
N ASN A 76 5.11 -4.07 -1.55
CA ASN A 76 5.94 -5.15 -2.07
C ASN A 76 7.09 -4.61 -2.95
N PHE A 77 6.78 -3.71 -3.88
CA PHE A 77 7.80 -3.09 -4.73
C PHE A 77 8.88 -2.40 -3.90
N CYS A 78 8.51 -1.59 -2.90
CA CYS A 78 9.47 -0.89 -2.05
C CYS A 78 10.34 -1.85 -1.23
N ILE A 79 9.74 -2.91 -0.66
CA ILE A 79 10.48 -3.93 0.09
C ILE A 79 11.47 -4.66 -0.83
N CYS A 80 11.01 -5.13 -2.00
CA CYS A 80 11.85 -5.83 -2.97
C CYS A 80 12.96 -4.93 -3.55
N ARG A 81 12.67 -3.65 -3.81
CA ARG A 81 13.66 -2.68 -4.32
C ARG A 81 14.76 -2.38 -3.30
N ASN A 82 14.46 -2.53 -2.01
CA ASN A 82 15.43 -2.47 -0.92
C ASN A 82 16.18 -3.79 -0.67
N GLY A 83 15.92 -4.82 -1.49
CA GLY A 83 16.53 -6.14 -1.34
C GLY A 83 15.88 -7.01 -0.26
N GLY A 84 14.72 -6.62 0.27
CA GLY A 84 13.89 -7.45 1.15
C GLY A 84 12.99 -8.42 0.38
N ALA A 85 12.25 -9.25 1.12
CA ALA A 85 11.28 -10.18 0.55
C ALA A 85 9.86 -9.78 0.97
N GLY A 86 9.08 -9.29 0.00
CA GLY A 86 7.67 -8.96 0.17
C GLY A 86 6.75 -10.20 0.27
N SER A 87 5.44 -9.97 0.41
CA SER A 87 4.41 -11.02 0.40
C SER A 87 4.09 -11.56 -1.00
N LEU A 88 4.50 -10.85 -2.05
CA LEU A 88 4.21 -11.16 -3.47
C LEU A 88 2.70 -11.25 -3.80
N SER A 89 1.86 -10.56 -3.02
CA SER A 89 0.40 -10.52 -3.18
C SER A 89 -0.11 -9.09 -3.13
N ALA A 90 -1.09 -8.73 -3.97
CA ALA A 90 -1.77 -7.42 -3.86
C ALA A 90 -2.84 -7.37 -2.75
N SER A 91 -3.03 -8.44 -1.97
CA SER A 91 -3.87 -8.35 -0.79
C SER A 91 -3.14 -7.55 0.31
N SER A 92 -3.78 -6.52 0.85
CA SER A 92 -3.26 -5.80 2.02
C SER A 92 -3.12 -6.69 3.25
N GLN A 93 -3.88 -7.80 3.30
CA GLN A 93 -3.87 -8.74 4.41
C GLN A 93 -2.76 -9.79 4.28
N SER A 94 -2.04 -9.84 3.15
CA SER A 94 -0.94 -10.80 2.90
C SER A 94 0.31 -10.57 3.77
N PHE A 95 0.36 -9.43 4.45
CA PHE A 95 1.44 -9.08 5.39
C PHE A 95 1.15 -9.57 6.82
N LEU A 96 -0.06 -10.06 7.12
CA LEU A 96 -0.40 -10.54 8.45
C LEU A 96 0.44 -11.77 8.85
N PRO A 97 0.64 -12.01 10.16
CA PRO A 97 1.29 -13.23 10.65
C PRO A 97 0.64 -14.51 10.08
N PRO A 98 1.42 -15.56 9.82
CA PRO A 98 2.84 -15.70 10.16
C PRO A 98 3.80 -15.13 9.09
N ALA A 99 3.31 -14.49 8.03
CA ALA A 99 4.16 -14.06 6.91
C ALA A 99 5.19 -12.99 7.32
N PHE A 100 4.80 -12.07 8.21
CA PHE A 100 5.66 -11.05 8.79
C PHE A 100 5.46 -11.00 10.31
N ALA A 101 6.52 -10.66 11.03
CA ALA A 101 6.48 -10.54 12.48
C ALA A 101 5.66 -9.32 12.90
N ALA A 102 4.64 -9.54 13.73
CA ALA A 102 3.89 -8.48 14.38
C ALA A 102 4.77 -7.71 15.37
N VAL A 103 4.52 -6.41 15.51
CA VAL A 103 5.27 -5.54 16.41
C VAL A 103 4.33 -4.65 17.23
N ASP A 104 4.53 -4.62 18.54
CA ASP A 104 3.70 -3.83 19.47
C ASP A 104 4.15 -2.38 19.58
N ARG A 105 5.43 -2.12 19.28
CA ARG A 105 6.05 -0.79 19.32
C ARG A 105 6.55 -0.45 17.91
N PRO A 106 5.72 0.16 17.07
CA PRO A 106 6.10 0.43 15.69
C PRO A 106 7.23 1.47 15.62
N GLN A 107 8.14 1.27 14.69
CA GLN A 107 9.18 2.20 14.31
C GLN A 107 8.93 2.72 12.90
N GLU A 108 9.42 3.91 12.57
CA GLU A 108 9.32 4.45 11.21
C GLU A 108 9.83 3.42 10.18
N GLY A 109 8.99 3.10 9.20
CA GLY A 109 9.24 2.07 8.19
C GLY A 109 8.57 0.73 8.45
N ASP A 110 8.02 0.49 9.65
CA ASP A 110 7.11 -0.63 9.88
C ASP A 110 5.87 -0.54 9.00
N VAL A 111 5.23 -1.67 8.73
CA VAL A 111 4.06 -1.72 7.86
C VAL A 111 2.79 -1.73 8.71
N ALA A 112 1.98 -0.68 8.57
CA ALA A 112 0.67 -0.59 9.19
C ALA A 112 -0.37 -1.34 8.34
N ILE A 113 -1.06 -2.31 8.94
CA ILE A 113 -2.10 -3.10 8.28
C ILE A 113 -3.46 -2.67 8.85
N PHE A 114 -4.32 -2.18 7.96
CA PHE A 114 -5.71 -1.88 8.26
C PHE A 114 -6.60 -3.01 7.73
N THR A 115 -7.62 -3.39 8.49
CA THR A 115 -8.53 -4.49 8.15
C THR A 115 -9.98 -4.02 8.19
N CYS A 116 -10.78 -4.48 7.23
CA CYS A 116 -12.21 -4.22 7.15
C CYS A 116 -13.01 -5.34 7.81
N PHE A 117 -14.00 -4.96 8.61
CA PHE A 117 -14.93 -5.83 9.30
C PHE A 117 -16.37 -5.51 8.89
N SER A 118 -17.14 -6.54 8.56
CA SER A 118 -18.56 -6.40 8.20
C SER A 118 -19.42 -6.06 9.42
N GLU A 119 -20.46 -5.25 9.22
CA GLU A 119 -21.49 -5.03 10.22
C GLU A 119 -22.69 -5.99 9.98
N PRO A 120 -23.43 -6.39 11.04
CA PRO A 120 -23.16 -6.19 12.47
C PRO A 120 -22.23 -7.25 13.06
N LYS A 121 -21.88 -8.28 12.28
CA LYS A 121 -21.22 -9.50 12.79
C LYS A 121 -19.75 -9.33 13.16
N GLY A 122 -19.13 -8.19 12.80
CA GLY A 122 -17.72 -7.90 13.07
C GLY A 122 -16.75 -8.86 12.36
N GLN A 123 -17.17 -9.53 11.28
CA GLN A 123 -16.34 -10.52 10.60
C GLN A 123 -15.35 -9.83 9.68
N ASN A 124 -14.06 -10.18 9.78
CA ASN A 124 -13.02 -9.77 8.83
C ASN A 124 -13.42 -10.23 7.43
N ILE A 125 -13.48 -9.30 6.47
CA ILE A 125 -13.89 -9.59 5.09
C ILE A 125 -12.72 -9.73 4.11
N GLY A 126 -11.48 -9.84 4.62
CA GLY A 126 -10.27 -10.00 3.80
C GLY A 126 -9.86 -8.76 3.01
N LEU A 127 -10.55 -7.63 3.21
CA LEU A 127 -10.24 -6.33 2.60
C LEU A 127 -9.61 -5.40 3.63
N GLY A 128 -8.91 -4.38 3.15
CA GLY A 128 -8.22 -3.45 4.03
C GLY A 128 -7.28 -2.52 3.29
N HIS A 129 -6.29 -2.01 4.00
CA HIS A 129 -5.26 -1.14 3.44
C HIS A 129 -3.92 -1.44 4.10
N VAL A 130 -2.83 -1.10 3.42
CA VAL A 130 -1.47 -1.28 3.93
C VAL A 130 -0.61 -0.11 3.48
N ALA A 131 0.19 0.43 4.39
CA ALA A 131 1.10 1.54 4.15
C ALA A 131 2.27 1.49 5.16
N PHE A 132 3.39 2.15 4.85
CA PHE A 132 4.47 2.30 5.83
C PHE A 132 4.06 3.29 6.92
N PHE A 133 4.27 2.93 8.17
CA PHE A 133 4.13 3.80 9.32
C PHE A 133 5.27 4.82 9.35
N ARG A 134 4.93 6.10 9.49
CA ARG A 134 5.89 7.18 9.70
C ARG A 134 6.04 7.51 11.19
N ARG A 135 4.93 7.90 11.81
CA ARG A 135 4.89 8.39 13.20
C ARG A 135 3.45 8.45 13.71
N PHE A 136 3.30 8.54 15.03
CA PHE A 136 2.04 8.98 15.63
C PHE A 136 1.82 10.48 15.40
N VAL A 137 0.57 10.86 15.18
CA VAL A 137 0.10 12.24 15.32
C VAL A 137 -0.32 12.48 16.76
N ASP A 138 -1.07 11.51 17.30
CA ASP A 138 -1.60 11.45 18.66
C ASP A 138 -1.97 9.98 18.98
N GLU A 139 -2.71 9.74 20.07
CA GLU A 139 -3.14 8.41 20.51
C GLU A 139 -4.14 7.73 19.56
N GLU A 140 -4.78 8.49 18.66
CA GLU A 140 -5.85 7.99 17.80
C GLU A 140 -5.48 7.96 16.32
N ARG A 141 -4.35 8.56 15.94
CA ARG A 141 -3.98 8.78 14.53
C ARG A 141 -2.49 8.61 14.27
N ILE A 142 -2.19 8.10 13.10
CA ILE A 142 -0.83 7.92 12.58
C ILE A 142 -0.66 8.58 11.23
N VAL A 143 0.58 8.94 10.93
CA VAL A 143 1.01 9.30 9.57
C VAL A 143 1.52 8.03 8.89
N VAL A 144 1.07 7.82 7.65
CA VAL A 144 1.54 6.72 6.80
C VAL A 144 2.02 7.21 5.44
N VAL A 145 2.92 6.45 4.82
CA VAL A 145 3.45 6.66 3.46
C VAL A 145 3.11 5.43 2.62
N GLY A 146 2.37 5.61 1.53
CA GLY A 146 1.86 4.47 0.77
C GLY A 146 1.22 4.82 -0.55
N GLY A 147 0.87 3.77 -1.30
CA GLY A 147 0.17 3.85 -2.57
C GLY A 147 -1.33 3.62 -2.42
N ASN A 148 -2.08 3.92 -3.47
CA ASN A 148 -3.53 3.81 -3.53
C ASN A 148 -4.26 4.60 -2.43
N GLN A 149 -3.73 5.76 -2.07
CA GLN A 149 -4.33 6.64 -1.09
C GLN A 149 -5.14 7.73 -1.81
N ALA A 150 -6.34 8.04 -1.28
CA ALA A 150 -7.12 9.17 -1.75
C ALA A 150 -6.70 10.46 -1.04
N THR A 151 -6.50 11.52 -1.82
CA THR A 151 -6.34 12.93 -1.39
C THR A 151 -7.56 13.74 -1.81
N GLN A 152 -7.53 15.06 -1.64
CA GLN A 152 -8.59 15.95 -2.11
C GLN A 152 -8.68 16.00 -3.65
N GLU A 153 -7.53 15.89 -4.33
CA GLU A 153 -7.40 16.03 -5.79
C GLU A 153 -7.35 14.68 -6.52
N TYR A 154 -6.89 13.62 -5.85
CA TYR A 154 -6.66 12.32 -6.46
C TYR A 154 -7.41 11.22 -5.71
N SER A 155 -8.19 10.43 -6.43
CA SER A 155 -8.87 9.27 -5.84
C SER A 155 -7.90 8.14 -5.47
N SER A 156 -6.68 8.14 -6.03
CA SER A 156 -5.68 7.10 -5.83
C SER A 156 -4.30 7.60 -6.26
N ILE A 157 -3.38 7.79 -5.30
CA ILE A 157 -2.03 8.30 -5.52
C ILE A 157 -1.04 7.72 -4.50
N ILE A 158 0.27 7.79 -4.78
CA ILE A 158 1.32 7.63 -3.78
C ILE A 158 1.40 8.93 -2.97
N SER A 159 1.18 8.88 -1.66
CA SER A 159 1.24 10.08 -0.82
C SER A 159 1.61 9.78 0.63
N GLU A 160 1.79 10.84 1.42
CA GLU A 160 1.61 10.78 2.86
C GLU A 160 0.11 10.91 3.17
N LYS A 161 -0.35 10.26 4.25
CA LYS A 161 -1.72 10.40 4.73
C LYS A 161 -1.82 10.22 6.24
N ILE A 162 -2.66 11.03 6.89
CA ILE A 162 -3.07 10.79 8.27
C ILE A 162 -4.20 9.75 8.27
N MET A 163 -4.01 8.67 9.02
CA MET A 163 -4.95 7.57 9.14
C MET A 163 -5.35 7.38 10.60
N PRO A 164 -6.65 7.30 10.92
CA PRO A 164 -7.13 6.98 12.25
C PRO A 164 -6.92 5.50 12.59
N LEU A 165 -6.70 5.22 13.88
CA LEU A 165 -6.44 3.88 14.40
C LEU A 165 -7.73 3.10 14.67
N GLY A 166 -8.78 3.77 15.14
CA GLY A 166 -10.07 3.18 15.47
C GLY A 166 -11.00 2.92 14.28
N ASP A 167 -12.21 2.43 14.57
CA ASP A 167 -13.21 2.02 13.58
C ASP A 167 -13.73 3.19 12.73
N GLN A 168 -13.38 3.19 11.45
CA GLN A 168 -13.89 4.14 10.46
C GLN A 168 -14.91 3.51 9.53
N PRO A 169 -16.07 4.14 9.30
CA PRO A 169 -17.01 3.69 8.29
C PRO A 169 -16.39 3.90 6.90
N VAL A 170 -16.30 2.83 6.13
CA VAL A 170 -15.84 2.88 4.74
C VAL A 170 -16.74 2.05 3.84
N ARG A 171 -16.82 2.44 2.57
CA ARG A 171 -17.49 1.65 1.53
C ARG A 171 -16.46 0.79 0.82
N ARG A 172 -16.78 -0.49 0.61
CA ARG A 172 -15.93 -1.43 -0.14
C ARG A 172 -16.74 -2.10 -1.23
N ARG A 173 -16.16 -2.18 -2.41
CA ARG A 173 -16.69 -3.00 -3.51
C ARG A 173 -16.20 -4.43 -3.29
N LEU A 174 -17.12 -5.37 -3.26
CA LEU A 174 -16.84 -6.80 -3.23
C LEU A 174 -16.57 -7.31 -4.64
N ILE A 175 -15.99 -8.51 -4.74
CA ILE A 175 -15.75 -9.19 -6.03
C ILE A 175 -17.05 -9.44 -6.82
N THR A 176 -18.19 -9.48 -6.14
CA THR A 176 -19.52 -9.58 -6.75
C THR A 176 -19.99 -8.27 -7.42
N GLY A 177 -19.20 -7.19 -7.29
CA GLY A 177 -19.57 -5.83 -7.71
C GLY A 177 -20.41 -5.07 -6.69
N ALA A 178 -20.97 -5.74 -5.68
CA ALA A 178 -21.76 -5.12 -4.62
C ALA A 178 -20.91 -4.15 -3.79
N VAL A 179 -21.51 -3.04 -3.35
CA VAL A 179 -20.85 -2.09 -2.44
C VAL A 179 -21.43 -2.26 -1.05
N VAL A 180 -20.58 -2.63 -0.10
CA VAL A 180 -20.94 -2.85 1.31
C VAL A 180 -20.36 -1.76 2.20
N SER A 181 -21.07 -1.43 3.27
CA SER A 181 -20.56 -0.59 4.37
C SER A 181 -19.87 -1.48 5.39
N VAL A 182 -18.64 -1.13 5.75
CA VAL A 182 -17.78 -1.88 6.68
C VAL A 182 -17.04 -0.92 7.60
N ARG A 183 -16.54 -1.44 8.72
CA ARG A 183 -15.62 -0.71 9.59
C ARG A 183 -14.20 -1.08 9.26
N MET A 184 -13.36 -0.09 8.97
CA MET A 184 -11.93 -0.28 8.82
C MET A 184 -11.21 0.33 10.00
N ARG A 185 -10.29 -0.42 10.60
CA ARG A 185 -9.42 0.05 11.69
C ARG A 185 -8.01 -0.44 11.48
N LEU A 186 -7.05 0.15 12.20
CA LEU A 186 -5.73 -0.45 12.33
C LEU A 186 -5.90 -1.83 12.97
N ASN A 187 -5.29 -2.85 12.37
CA ASN A 187 -5.23 -4.20 12.90
C ASN A 187 -3.92 -4.40 13.68
N MET A 188 -2.79 -4.17 13.02
CA MET A 188 -1.47 -4.29 13.64
C MET A 188 -0.39 -3.61 12.80
N PHE A 189 0.80 -3.55 13.37
CA PHE A 189 2.03 -3.25 12.66
C PHE A 189 2.84 -4.54 12.45
N VAL A 190 3.58 -4.61 11.35
CA VAL A 190 4.55 -5.69 11.10
C VAL A 190 5.89 -5.12 10.65
N ARG A 191 6.97 -5.83 10.98
CA ARG A 191 8.33 -5.49 10.52
C ARG A 191 8.47 -5.92 9.05
N PRO A 192 8.79 -5.03 8.09
CA PRO A 192 9.11 -5.46 6.73
C PRO A 192 10.38 -6.32 6.78
N GLY A 193 10.30 -7.55 6.28
CA GLY A 193 11.41 -8.50 6.37
C GLY A 193 12.65 -8.00 5.65
N SER A 194 13.77 -7.92 6.38
CA SER A 194 15.10 -7.84 5.77
C SER A 194 15.61 -9.24 5.45
N PHE A 195 16.41 -9.40 4.39
CA PHE A 195 17.05 -10.69 4.09
C PHE A 195 17.87 -11.22 5.29
N TYR A 196 18.39 -10.31 6.14
CA TYR A 196 19.27 -10.62 7.27
C TYR A 196 18.59 -11.29 8.47
N GLU A 197 17.26 -11.30 8.56
CA GLU A 197 16.56 -11.93 9.70
C GLU A 197 16.14 -13.38 9.43
N ARG A 198 16.20 -13.86 8.18
CA ARG A 198 15.85 -15.26 7.83
C ARG A 198 17.00 -16.25 7.99
N GLU A 199 18.21 -15.80 8.33
CA GLU A 199 19.40 -16.64 8.53
C GLU A 199 19.80 -16.85 10.00
N ARG A 200 18.93 -16.54 10.97
CA ARG A 200 19.18 -17.01 12.35
C ARG A 200 18.54 -18.38 12.55
N PRO A 201 19.34 -19.46 12.73
CA PRO A 201 18.83 -20.77 13.11
C PRO A 201 18.19 -20.77 14.50
#